data_AF-A0A819X236-F1
#
_entry.id   AF-A0A819X236-F1
#
_cell.length_a   1.000
_cell.length_b   1.000
_cell.length_c   1.000
_cell.angle_alpha   90.00
_cell.angle_beta   90.00
_cell.angle_gamma   90.00
#
_symmetry.space_group_name_H-M   'P 1'
#
loop_
_entity.id
_entity.type
_entity.pdbx_description
1 polymer ?
#
loop_
_entity_poly.entity_id
_entity_poly.type
_entity_poly.pdbx_seq_one_letter_code
_entity_poly.pdbx_strand_id
1 'polypeptide(L)'
;VVVKKNNVEWLNNNTQIHYSIERIFTRDGEYKQSLLDQEGAFVDILRVMFRTKFSRIADPIFYILGGNNAFNYSKAIDKLEGYISPIFAAISSRMQGPNKEKYGFIYRTNGTNGFNYTIHNGINNLTIKGQMIDFASEYTTFKTASEDWQTDIFDGLTFPALGNPPNRKVINVFQPDFCRPLQLRYNRTVAAFGFGQLHEYVLKLVDFEKCPEMDENCPEADKLDITKCLSGRLILITKMNAEIPEETIFLSKPHFYGHNSSSTNVNFKPDFHQHESTIYFEPLTGTPVRAQLRIQLNTNAWIDRLKLNADGSTEFLHYLSPTRTRAVRRFVPMVWIDQLINLNHEPLNRLQRASYMLGKFHYVHQLLKLGYIIFACLLLISIVIVIELFLLNRRNKMNKDVLYQPSKDQEKELLSPTKASTMTTA
;
A
#
# COMPACT_ATOMS: atom_id res chain seq x y z
N VAL A 1 -9.11 -7.34 -15.05
CA VAL A 1 -8.64 -8.37 -14.09
C VAL A 1 -9.70 -8.56 -13.02
N VAL A 2 -10.09 -9.80 -12.74
CA VAL A 2 -10.96 -10.14 -11.62
C VAL A 2 -10.10 -10.74 -10.52
N VAL A 3 -10.24 -10.23 -9.29
CA VAL A 3 -9.52 -10.71 -8.11
C VAL A 3 -10.54 -11.38 -7.20
N LYS A 4 -10.34 -12.66 -6.87
CA LYS A 4 -11.20 -13.41 -5.96
C LYS A 4 -10.42 -13.81 -4.71
N LYS A 5 -11.09 -13.71 -3.55
CA LYS A 5 -10.59 -14.28 -2.28
C LYS A 5 -11.15 -15.68 -2.16
N ASN A 6 -10.28 -16.67 -2.12
CA ASN A 6 -10.60 -18.10 -1.97
C ASN A 6 -10.15 -18.58 -0.58
N ASN A 7 -10.69 -19.72 -0.13
CA ASN A 7 -10.33 -20.36 1.15
C ASN A 7 -10.37 -19.38 2.33
N VAL A 8 -11.46 -18.62 2.45
CA VAL A 8 -11.60 -17.58 3.48
C VAL A 8 -11.88 -18.23 4.83
N GLU A 9 -11.00 -18.03 5.79
CA GLU A 9 -11.09 -18.57 7.14
C GLU A 9 -11.02 -17.43 8.17
N TRP A 10 -11.86 -17.52 9.20
CA TRP A 10 -11.87 -16.56 10.30
C TRP A 10 -11.04 -17.12 11.46
N LEU A 11 -10.10 -16.31 11.95
CA LEU A 11 -9.15 -16.70 12.98
C LEU A 11 -9.25 -15.78 14.19
N ASN A 12 -8.71 -16.24 15.32
CA ASN A 12 -8.56 -15.49 16.57
C ASN A 12 -9.86 -14.77 16.99
N ASN A 13 -10.89 -15.53 17.36
CA ASN A 13 -12.21 -15.02 17.73
C ASN A 13 -12.82 -14.06 16.69
N ASN A 14 -12.67 -14.39 15.40
CA ASN A 14 -13.16 -13.58 14.29
C ASN A 14 -12.58 -12.16 14.25
N THR A 15 -11.33 -11.95 14.68
CA THR A 15 -10.63 -10.66 14.56
C THR A 15 -9.65 -10.63 13.40
N GLN A 16 -9.34 -11.80 12.84
CA GLN A 16 -8.41 -11.99 11.74
C GLN A 16 -9.08 -12.80 10.63
N ILE A 17 -8.67 -12.56 9.38
CA ILE A 17 -9.13 -13.30 8.21
C ILE A 17 -7.91 -13.82 7.46
N HIS A 18 -7.88 -15.13 7.23
CA HIS A 18 -6.96 -15.77 6.31
C HIS A 18 -7.65 -16.01 4.96
N TYR A 19 -6.96 -15.78 3.85
CA TYR A 19 -7.49 -16.07 2.51
C TYR A 19 -6.36 -16.19 1.48
N SER A 20 -6.66 -16.88 0.37
CA SER A 20 -5.80 -16.89 -0.82
C SER A 20 -6.38 -16.01 -1.92
N ILE A 21 -5.51 -15.43 -2.75
CA ILE A 21 -5.92 -14.62 -3.90
C ILE A 21 -5.78 -15.43 -5.19
N GLU A 22 -6.88 -15.46 -5.95
CA GLU A 22 -6.91 -15.86 -7.35
C GLU A 22 -7.05 -14.62 -8.23
N ARG A 23 -6.28 -14.56 -9.32
CA ARG A 23 -6.39 -13.50 -10.33
C ARG A 23 -6.76 -14.09 -11.67
N ILE A 24 -7.83 -13.56 -12.25
CA ILE A 24 -8.32 -13.96 -13.56
C ILE A 24 -8.17 -12.77 -14.52
N PHE A 25 -7.43 -13.01 -15.60
CA PHE A 25 -7.21 -12.07 -16.68
C PHE A 25 -8.12 -12.47 -17.84
N THR A 26 -9.14 -11.65 -18.09
CA THR A 26 -9.99 -11.75 -19.27
C THR A 26 -9.69 -10.57 -20.18
N ARG A 27 -9.65 -10.82 -21.49
CA ARG A 27 -9.61 -9.74 -22.47
C ARG A 27 -10.99 -9.07 -22.48
N ASP A 28 -10.99 -7.75 -22.53
CA ASP A 28 -12.22 -6.96 -22.67
C ASP A 28 -12.86 -7.24 -24.04
N GLY A 29 -14.13 -6.91 -24.28
CA GLY A 29 -14.75 -7.05 -25.61
C GLY A 29 -14.36 -5.89 -26.56
N GLU A 30 -13.95 -4.75 -26.01
CA GLU A 30 -13.83 -3.48 -26.74
C GLU A 30 -12.38 -3.12 -27.17
N TYR A 31 -11.45 -4.09 -27.20
CA TYR A 31 -10.08 -3.80 -27.65
C TYR A 31 -9.93 -3.87 -29.17
N LYS A 32 -9.04 -3.03 -29.71
CA LYS A 32 -8.67 -3.08 -31.12
C LYS A 32 -7.71 -4.24 -31.36
N GLN A 33 -8.19 -5.31 -31.98
CA GLN A 33 -7.38 -6.47 -32.38
C GLN A 33 -6.10 -6.06 -33.16
N SER A 34 -6.21 -5.03 -33.99
CA SER A 34 -5.08 -4.49 -34.77
C SER A 34 -3.88 -4.03 -33.92
N LEU A 35 -4.10 -3.63 -32.66
CA LEU A 35 -3.02 -3.25 -31.75
C LEU A 35 -2.28 -4.47 -31.17
N LEU A 36 -2.94 -5.62 -31.05
CA LEU A 36 -2.32 -6.84 -30.56
C LEU A 36 -1.43 -7.48 -31.64
N ASP A 37 -1.88 -7.39 -32.88
CA ASP A 37 -1.15 -7.89 -34.05
C ASP A 37 -0.05 -6.94 -34.53
N GLN A 38 0.05 -5.75 -33.94
CA GLN A 38 1.11 -4.81 -34.25
C GLN A 38 2.46 -5.38 -33.84
N GLU A 39 3.34 -5.51 -34.83
CA GLU A 39 4.72 -5.90 -34.60
C GLU A 39 5.57 -4.69 -34.23
N GLY A 40 6.57 -4.94 -33.39
CA GLY A 40 7.49 -3.91 -32.93
C GLY A 40 8.74 -4.52 -32.34
N ALA A 41 9.74 -3.68 -32.13
CA ALA A 41 10.94 -4.08 -31.40
C ALA A 41 10.70 -3.96 -29.89
N PHE A 42 10.76 -5.09 -29.21
CA PHE A 42 10.59 -5.17 -27.77
C PHE A 42 11.88 -5.63 -27.11
N VAL A 43 12.11 -5.21 -25.87
CA VAL A 43 13.18 -5.76 -25.04
C VAL A 43 12.94 -7.25 -24.84
N ASP A 44 13.94 -8.07 -25.15
CA ASP A 44 13.93 -9.49 -24.83
C ASP A 44 14.61 -9.69 -23.48
N ILE A 45 13.80 -9.77 -22.41
CA ILE A 45 14.33 -9.74 -21.04
C ILE A 45 15.35 -10.87 -20.81
N LEU A 46 15.11 -12.06 -21.38
CA LEU A 46 16.01 -13.20 -21.21
C LEU A 46 17.35 -12.94 -21.87
N ARG A 47 17.35 -12.30 -23.04
CA ARG A 47 18.59 -11.86 -23.69
C ARG A 47 19.30 -10.79 -22.88
N VAL A 48 18.57 -9.82 -22.33
CA VAL A 48 19.15 -8.79 -21.47
C VAL A 48 19.75 -9.41 -20.21
N MET A 49 19.03 -10.27 -19.51
CA MET A 49 19.47 -10.93 -18.29
C MET A 49 20.70 -11.81 -18.54
N PHE A 50 20.71 -12.56 -19.65
CA PHE A 50 21.87 -13.36 -20.02
C PHE A 50 23.05 -12.49 -20.47
N ARG A 51 22.80 -11.39 -21.20
CA ARG A 51 23.83 -10.44 -21.64
C ARG A 51 24.48 -9.71 -20.48
N THR A 52 23.70 -9.35 -19.47
CA THR A 52 24.15 -8.55 -18.31
C THR A 52 25.08 -9.33 -17.38
N LYS A 53 25.08 -10.66 -17.44
CA LYS A 53 26.11 -11.48 -16.78
C LYS A 53 27.51 -11.26 -17.36
N PHE A 54 27.58 -10.87 -18.63
CA PHE A 54 28.84 -10.57 -19.27
C PHE A 54 29.18 -9.09 -19.11
N SER A 55 30.48 -8.79 -19.05
CA SER A 55 31.00 -7.44 -18.92
C SER A 55 30.77 -6.61 -20.21
N ARG A 56 31.53 -5.53 -20.42
CA ARG A 56 31.44 -4.70 -21.64
C ARG A 56 31.55 -5.51 -22.94
N ILE A 57 32.29 -6.62 -22.90
CA ILE A 57 32.43 -7.59 -23.99
C ILE A 57 31.65 -8.84 -23.61
N ALA A 58 30.73 -9.26 -24.46
CA ALA A 58 30.00 -10.51 -24.26
C ALA A 58 30.90 -11.71 -24.54
N ASP A 59 30.73 -12.78 -23.77
CA ASP A 59 31.30 -14.07 -24.11
C ASP A 59 30.72 -14.58 -25.45
N PRO A 60 31.53 -15.15 -26.36
CA PRO A 60 31.05 -15.74 -27.61
C PRO A 60 29.83 -16.66 -27.45
N ILE A 61 29.71 -17.36 -26.31
CA ILE A 61 28.57 -18.24 -26.00
C ILE A 61 27.23 -17.51 -26.03
N PHE A 62 27.20 -16.22 -25.68
CA PHE A 62 26.00 -15.38 -25.76
C PHE A 62 25.42 -15.37 -27.18
N TYR A 63 26.29 -15.12 -28.17
CA TYR A 63 25.90 -15.05 -29.56
C TYR A 63 25.61 -16.43 -30.15
N ILE A 64 26.36 -17.46 -29.74
CA ILE A 64 26.13 -18.86 -30.16
C ILE A 64 24.74 -19.35 -29.72
N LEU A 65 24.29 -18.96 -28.52
CA LEU A 65 22.96 -19.31 -28.00
C LEU A 65 21.82 -18.45 -28.60
N GLY A 66 22.08 -17.67 -29.64
CA GLY A 66 21.08 -16.84 -30.31
C GLY A 66 20.84 -15.47 -29.67
N GLY A 67 21.75 -15.01 -28.82
CA GLY A 67 21.81 -13.65 -28.28
C GLY A 67 22.37 -12.66 -29.30
N ASN A 68 21.64 -12.36 -30.38
CA ASN A 68 22.14 -11.40 -31.38
C ASN A 68 21.90 -9.94 -30.98
N ASN A 69 20.76 -9.61 -30.36
CA ASN A 69 20.43 -8.26 -29.92
C ASN A 69 19.61 -8.32 -28.63
N ALA A 70 19.72 -7.30 -27.77
CA ALA A 70 18.89 -7.14 -26.57
C ALA A 70 17.40 -6.99 -26.89
N PHE A 71 17.08 -6.67 -28.15
CA PHE A 71 15.73 -6.54 -28.66
C PHE A 71 15.32 -7.74 -29.51
N ASN A 72 14.02 -7.97 -29.57
CA ASN A 72 13.36 -8.98 -30.39
C ASN A 72 12.15 -8.34 -31.06
N TYR A 73 12.01 -8.56 -32.36
CA TYR A 73 10.87 -8.08 -33.13
C TYR A 73 9.76 -9.13 -33.06
N SER A 74 8.63 -8.77 -32.45
CA SER A 74 7.48 -9.67 -32.33
C SER A 74 6.19 -8.87 -32.17
N LYS A 75 5.06 -9.56 -32.05
CA LYS A 75 3.80 -8.93 -31.65
C LYS A 75 3.85 -8.51 -30.19
N ALA A 76 3.14 -7.45 -29.86
CA ALA A 76 2.99 -6.98 -28.48
C ALA A 76 2.36 -8.06 -27.57
N ILE A 77 1.37 -8.79 -28.10
CA ILE A 77 0.65 -9.84 -27.36
C ILE A 77 1.59 -10.98 -26.94
N ASP A 78 2.56 -11.34 -27.78
CA ASP A 78 3.52 -12.40 -27.46
C ASP A 78 4.41 -12.04 -26.27
N LYS A 79 4.74 -10.75 -26.11
CA LYS A 79 5.50 -10.27 -24.95
C LYS A 79 4.69 -10.31 -23.66
N LEU A 80 3.39 -10.08 -23.77
CA LEU A 80 2.47 -10.12 -22.64
C LEU A 80 2.18 -11.56 -22.22
N GLU A 81 1.70 -12.39 -23.15
CA GLU A 81 1.15 -13.72 -22.86
C GLU A 81 2.14 -14.86 -23.00
N GLY A 82 3.25 -14.69 -23.74
CA GLY A 82 4.29 -15.71 -23.83
C GLY A 82 4.89 -15.86 -25.21
N TYR A 83 6.22 -15.78 -25.29
CA TYR A 83 7.01 -16.05 -26.49
C TYR A 83 8.18 -17.00 -26.18
N ILE A 84 8.75 -17.59 -27.23
CA ILE A 84 9.98 -18.39 -27.16
C ILE A 84 11.08 -17.57 -27.82
N SER A 85 12.08 -17.15 -27.04
CA SER A 85 13.29 -16.54 -27.61
C SER A 85 14.28 -17.63 -28.06
N PRO A 86 15.18 -17.34 -29.00
CA PRO A 86 16.26 -18.27 -29.36
C PRO A 86 17.12 -18.69 -28.16
N ILE A 87 17.40 -17.74 -27.24
CA ILE A 87 18.10 -18.06 -25.99
C ILE A 87 17.25 -18.99 -25.12
N PHE A 88 15.95 -18.72 -24.97
CA PHE A 88 15.06 -19.59 -24.22
C PHE A 88 15.07 -21.01 -24.79
N ALA A 89 14.91 -21.17 -26.11
CA ALA A 89 14.95 -22.47 -26.77
C ALA A 89 16.28 -23.20 -26.53
N ALA A 90 17.40 -22.47 -26.53
CA ALA A 90 18.72 -23.04 -26.30
C ALA A 90 18.98 -23.51 -24.86
N ILE A 91 18.31 -22.91 -23.87
CA ILE A 91 18.55 -23.18 -22.44
C ILE A 91 17.36 -23.80 -21.70
N SER A 92 16.19 -23.94 -22.33
CA SER A 92 14.94 -24.38 -21.69
C SER A 92 15.07 -25.72 -20.98
N SER A 93 15.82 -26.67 -21.56
CA SER A 93 16.10 -27.99 -20.97
C SER A 93 16.90 -27.93 -19.67
N ARG A 94 17.57 -26.80 -19.39
CA ARG A 94 18.37 -26.54 -18.19
C ARG A 94 17.68 -25.59 -17.21
N MET A 95 16.49 -25.08 -17.53
CA MET A 95 15.72 -24.22 -16.66
C MET A 95 14.91 -25.05 -15.65
N GLN A 96 14.93 -24.63 -14.39
CA GLN A 96 14.01 -25.07 -13.34
C GLN A 96 13.06 -23.93 -12.98
N GLY A 97 11.93 -24.30 -12.36
CA GLY A 97 10.86 -23.37 -12.01
C GLY A 97 9.57 -23.60 -12.80
N PRO A 98 8.54 -22.76 -12.55
CA PRO A 98 7.20 -22.96 -13.08
C PRO A 98 7.08 -22.63 -14.57
N ASN A 99 8.05 -21.93 -15.17
CA ASN A 99 8.01 -21.47 -16.57
C ASN A 99 9.01 -22.23 -17.45
N LYS A 100 8.59 -23.35 -18.06
CA LYS A 100 9.45 -24.19 -18.91
C LYS A 100 9.16 -24.12 -20.42
N GLU A 101 8.04 -23.52 -20.81
CA GLU A 101 7.57 -23.54 -22.21
C GLU A 101 7.73 -22.19 -22.93
N LYS A 102 7.36 -21.09 -22.27
CA LYS A 102 7.41 -19.73 -22.82
C LYS A 102 7.73 -18.73 -21.72
N TYR A 103 8.06 -17.52 -22.13
CA TYR A 103 8.19 -16.37 -21.24
C TYR A 103 7.30 -15.21 -21.70
N GLY A 104 6.57 -14.60 -20.77
CA GLY A 104 5.77 -13.39 -21.00
C GLY A 104 5.48 -12.70 -19.67
N PHE A 105 5.14 -11.41 -19.68
CA PHE A 105 4.91 -10.63 -18.46
C PHE A 105 3.79 -11.18 -17.57
N ILE A 106 2.74 -11.74 -18.17
CA ILE A 106 1.60 -12.36 -17.46
C ILE A 106 1.44 -13.85 -17.81
N TYR A 107 2.48 -14.47 -18.36
CA TYR A 107 2.43 -15.89 -18.69
C TYR A 107 2.27 -16.72 -17.41
N ARG A 108 1.31 -17.66 -17.43
CA ARG A 108 0.91 -18.51 -16.29
C ARG A 108 0.46 -17.74 -15.04
N THR A 109 0.04 -16.48 -15.14
CA THR A 109 -0.55 -15.76 -13.99
C THR A 109 -2.07 -15.89 -13.91
N ASN A 110 -2.70 -16.45 -14.94
CA ASN A 110 -4.15 -16.55 -15.04
C ASN A 110 -4.67 -17.78 -14.27
N GLY A 111 -5.59 -17.57 -13.33
CA GLY A 111 -6.20 -18.65 -12.53
C GLY A 111 -5.26 -19.28 -11.49
N THR A 112 -4.12 -18.64 -11.20
CA THR A 112 -3.19 -19.15 -10.18
C THR A 112 -3.57 -18.67 -8.79
N ASN A 113 -3.62 -19.59 -7.84
CA ASN A 113 -3.71 -19.33 -6.40
C ASN A 113 -2.31 -19.37 -5.81
N GLY A 114 -1.69 -18.21 -5.66
CA GLY A 114 -0.27 -18.14 -5.28
C GLY A 114 0.03 -17.28 -4.06
N PHE A 115 -0.95 -16.56 -3.54
CA PHE A 115 -0.73 -15.53 -2.53
C PHE A 115 -1.70 -15.72 -1.37
N ASN A 116 -1.16 -16.08 -0.22
CA ASN A 116 -1.91 -16.28 1.01
C ASN A 116 -1.68 -15.10 1.93
N TYR A 117 -2.77 -14.52 2.43
CA TYR A 117 -2.77 -13.37 3.31
C TYR A 117 -3.47 -13.73 4.61
N THR A 118 -2.93 -13.22 5.72
CA THR A 118 -3.65 -13.10 6.98
C THR A 118 -3.72 -11.61 7.33
N ILE A 119 -4.93 -11.09 7.55
CA ILE A 119 -5.15 -9.65 7.82
C ILE A 119 -6.03 -9.43 9.05
N HIS A 120 -5.93 -8.23 9.63
CA HIS A 120 -6.94 -7.71 10.54
C HIS A 120 -8.22 -7.33 9.79
N ASN A 121 -9.36 -7.81 10.27
CA ASN A 121 -10.65 -7.52 9.63
C ASN A 121 -11.29 -6.20 10.08
N GLY A 122 -10.73 -5.56 11.11
CA GLY A 122 -11.18 -4.29 11.65
C GLY A 122 -12.44 -4.34 12.52
N ILE A 123 -12.91 -5.51 12.96
CA ILE A 123 -14.13 -5.63 13.77
C ILE A 123 -14.02 -4.88 15.11
N ASN A 124 -12.85 -4.94 15.74
CA ASN A 124 -12.57 -4.25 17.00
C ASN A 124 -12.05 -2.82 16.77
N ASN A 125 -11.36 -2.59 15.66
CA ASN A 125 -10.77 -1.30 15.34
C ASN A 125 -10.65 -1.10 13.82
N LEU A 126 -11.41 -0.14 13.28
CA LEU A 126 -11.41 0.16 11.84
C LEU A 126 -10.11 0.79 11.34
N THR A 127 -9.22 1.30 12.21
CA THR A 127 -7.94 1.93 11.80
C THR A 127 -6.88 0.91 11.39
N ILE A 128 -7.06 -0.37 11.77
CA ILE A 128 -6.19 -1.50 11.38
C ILE A 128 -6.85 -2.42 10.36
N LYS A 129 -8.04 -2.07 9.86
CA LYS A 129 -8.75 -2.88 8.86
C LYS A 129 -7.90 -3.04 7.61
N GLY A 130 -7.65 -4.28 7.18
CA GLY A 130 -6.83 -4.60 6.02
C GLY A 130 -5.32 -4.63 6.28
N GLN A 131 -4.89 -4.33 7.51
CA GLN A 131 -3.49 -4.46 7.90
C GLN A 131 -3.10 -5.93 7.85
N MET A 132 -1.98 -6.21 7.20
CA MET A 132 -1.41 -7.54 7.09
C MET A 132 -0.79 -7.98 8.41
N ILE A 133 -0.94 -9.27 8.69
CA ILE A 133 -0.33 -9.97 9.83
C ILE A 133 0.72 -10.93 9.29
N ASP A 134 0.37 -11.65 8.22
CA ASP A 134 1.25 -12.61 7.59
C ASP A 134 0.99 -12.68 6.07
N PHE A 135 2.03 -13.04 5.33
CA PHE A 135 1.98 -13.27 3.89
C PHE A 135 2.89 -14.43 3.49
N ALA A 136 2.33 -15.36 2.73
CA ALA A 136 3.05 -16.51 2.21
C ALA A 136 2.77 -16.73 0.72
N SER A 137 3.83 -17.06 -0.01
CA SER A 137 3.78 -17.46 -1.41
C SER A 137 4.93 -18.41 -1.74
N GLU A 138 4.69 -19.31 -2.69
CA GLU A 138 5.75 -20.10 -3.33
C GLU A 138 6.47 -19.31 -4.44
N TYR A 139 5.87 -18.21 -4.89
CA TYR A 139 6.37 -17.40 -6.01
C TYR A 139 7.18 -16.18 -5.56
N THR A 140 7.23 -15.90 -4.26
CA THR A 140 7.93 -14.74 -3.71
C THR A 140 8.88 -15.20 -2.60
N THR A 141 10.08 -14.66 -2.58
CA THR A 141 11.01 -14.83 -1.46
C THR A 141 10.65 -13.97 -0.24
N PHE A 142 9.71 -13.03 -0.42
CA PHE A 142 9.21 -12.16 0.64
C PHE A 142 8.15 -12.91 1.45
N LYS A 143 8.60 -13.69 2.44
CA LYS A 143 7.76 -14.15 3.55
C LYS A 143 8.07 -13.24 4.72
N THR A 144 7.08 -12.56 5.25
CA THR A 144 7.29 -11.59 6.32
C THR A 144 6.09 -11.57 7.24
N ALA A 145 6.33 -11.86 8.51
CA ALA A 145 5.35 -11.66 9.56
C ALA A 145 5.34 -10.18 9.96
N SER A 146 4.23 -9.70 10.53
CA SER A 146 4.12 -8.29 10.92
C SER A 146 5.18 -7.81 11.92
N GLU A 147 5.76 -8.73 12.68
CA GLU A 147 6.86 -8.48 13.64
C GLU A 147 8.17 -8.06 12.94
N ASP A 148 8.31 -8.38 11.64
CA ASP A 148 9.49 -8.03 10.84
C ASP A 148 9.43 -6.60 10.28
N TRP A 149 8.30 -5.89 10.45
CA TRP A 149 8.10 -4.55 9.90
C TRP A 149 8.14 -3.48 10.99
N GLN A 150 8.80 -2.37 10.69
CA GLN A 150 8.78 -1.18 11.54
C GLN A 150 7.51 -0.32 11.31
N THR A 151 6.61 -0.76 10.42
CA THR A 151 5.44 0.00 9.97
C THR A 151 4.27 -0.90 9.61
N ASP A 152 3.07 -0.33 9.58
CA ASP A 152 1.87 -1.03 9.14
C ASP A 152 1.86 -1.20 7.61
N ILE A 153 1.70 -2.44 7.15
CA ILE A 153 1.55 -2.78 5.73
C ILE A 153 0.15 -3.33 5.48
N PHE A 154 -0.50 -2.90 4.40
CA PHE A 154 -1.87 -3.26 4.01
C PHE A 154 -1.89 -4.17 2.78
N ASP A 155 -2.93 -5.01 2.67
CA ASP A 155 -3.10 -5.99 1.59
C ASP A 155 -3.37 -5.38 0.20
N GLY A 156 -3.64 -4.08 0.13
CA GLY A 156 -3.94 -3.36 -1.11
C GLY A 156 -5.34 -3.59 -1.69
N LEU A 157 -6.17 -4.37 -1.00
CA LEU A 157 -7.56 -4.65 -1.36
C LEU A 157 -8.54 -4.09 -0.32
N THR A 158 -8.09 -3.99 0.91
CA THR A 158 -8.84 -3.61 2.10
C THR A 158 -8.07 -2.50 2.80
N PHE A 159 -8.74 -1.38 3.08
CA PHE A 159 -8.08 -0.18 3.57
C PHE A 159 -8.70 0.29 4.89
N PRO A 160 -7.91 0.92 5.77
CA PRO A 160 -8.37 1.38 7.07
C PRO A 160 -9.27 2.60 6.96
N ALA A 161 -10.09 2.85 7.97
CA ALA A 161 -10.81 4.12 8.07
C ALA A 161 -9.81 5.28 8.24
N LEU A 162 -9.96 6.34 7.42
CA LEU A 162 -9.01 7.45 7.33
C LEU A 162 -9.48 8.69 8.08
N GLY A 163 -10.78 8.84 8.33
CA GLY A 163 -11.33 9.99 9.06
C GLY A 163 -11.21 11.33 8.33
N ASN A 164 -11.82 12.37 8.91
CA ASN A 164 -11.77 13.75 8.42
C ASN A 164 -11.48 14.69 9.60
N PRO A 165 -10.29 15.33 9.69
CA PRO A 165 -9.15 15.27 8.76
C PRO A 165 -8.50 13.86 8.68
N PRO A 166 -7.68 13.58 7.66
CA PRO A 166 -7.02 12.28 7.51
C PRO A 166 -6.14 11.97 8.72
N ASN A 167 -6.41 10.85 9.39
CA ASN A 167 -5.67 10.34 10.55
C ASN A 167 -4.35 9.65 10.17
N ARG A 168 -4.17 9.31 8.89
CA ARG A 168 -3.01 8.60 8.36
C ARG A 168 -2.59 9.23 7.04
N LYS A 169 -1.43 9.89 7.02
CA LYS A 169 -0.89 10.52 5.81
C LYS A 169 -0.20 9.53 4.86
N VAL A 170 0.22 8.38 5.38
CA VAL A 170 0.99 7.37 4.64
C VAL A 170 0.32 6.01 4.77
N ILE A 171 0.08 5.33 3.65
CA ILE A 171 -0.46 3.98 3.61
C ILE A 171 0.51 3.12 2.81
N ASN A 172 1.15 2.15 3.46
CA ASN A 172 2.04 1.21 2.79
C ASN A 172 1.24 0.00 2.32
N VAL A 173 1.25 -0.28 1.03
CA VAL A 173 0.47 -1.34 0.40
C VAL A 173 1.41 -2.41 -0.14
N PHE A 174 1.30 -3.64 0.33
CA PHE A 174 2.11 -4.73 -0.20
C PHE A 174 1.69 -5.05 -1.64
N GLN A 175 2.66 -5.09 -2.56
CA GLN A 175 2.44 -5.54 -3.93
C GLN A 175 3.22 -6.84 -4.17
N PRO A 176 2.55 -8.02 -4.15
CA PRO A 176 3.20 -9.31 -4.32
C PRO A 176 3.94 -9.46 -5.67
N ASP A 177 3.49 -8.77 -6.72
CA ASP A 177 4.17 -8.84 -8.03
C ASP A 177 5.57 -8.21 -8.02
N PHE A 178 5.83 -7.33 -7.06
CA PHE A 178 7.11 -6.63 -6.88
C PHE A 178 7.83 -7.03 -5.59
N CYS A 179 7.23 -7.95 -4.82
CA CYS A 179 7.72 -8.48 -3.54
C CYS A 179 8.11 -7.38 -2.53
N ARG A 180 7.38 -6.27 -2.49
CA ARG A 180 7.66 -5.14 -1.60
C ARG A 180 6.43 -4.25 -1.38
N PRO A 181 6.40 -3.46 -0.29
CA PRO A 181 5.41 -2.41 -0.13
C PRO A 181 5.63 -1.26 -1.13
N LEU A 182 4.52 -0.70 -1.59
CA LEU A 182 4.42 0.55 -2.32
C LEU A 182 3.77 1.58 -1.39
N GLN A 183 4.31 2.80 -1.35
CA GLN A 183 3.83 3.82 -0.42
C GLN A 183 2.81 4.74 -1.10
N LEU A 184 1.67 4.93 -0.47
CA LEU A 184 0.67 5.93 -0.86
C LEU A 184 0.75 7.11 0.11
N ARG A 185 0.93 8.33 -0.40
CA ARG A 185 0.92 9.55 0.42
C ARG A 185 -0.31 10.38 0.15
N TYR A 186 -0.91 10.88 1.22
CA TYR A 186 -2.00 11.84 1.14
C TYR A 186 -1.53 13.08 0.36
N ASN A 187 -2.29 13.43 -0.67
CA ASN A 187 -2.05 14.61 -1.50
C ASN A 187 -2.96 15.74 -1.05
N ARG A 188 -4.28 15.52 -1.10
CA ARG A 188 -5.30 16.53 -0.79
C ARG A 188 -6.69 15.92 -0.61
N THR A 189 -7.60 16.71 -0.04
CA THR A 189 -9.04 16.41 -0.04
C THR A 189 -9.69 17.06 -1.26
N VAL A 190 -10.55 16.31 -1.96
CA VAL A 190 -11.25 16.76 -3.17
C VAL A 190 -12.75 16.48 -3.09
N ALA A 191 -13.55 17.31 -3.75
CA ALA A 191 -14.95 17.01 -4.04
C ALA A 191 -15.03 16.40 -5.45
N ALA A 192 -15.36 15.11 -5.54
CA ALA A 192 -15.39 14.37 -6.81
C ALA A 192 -16.33 13.17 -6.72
N PHE A 193 -16.75 12.64 -7.88
CA PHE A 193 -17.56 11.42 -7.97
C PHE A 193 -18.85 11.43 -7.12
N GLY A 194 -19.45 12.62 -6.93
CA GLY A 194 -20.66 12.81 -6.13
C GLY A 194 -20.43 12.78 -4.60
N PHE A 195 -19.18 12.78 -4.15
CA PHE A 195 -18.82 12.94 -2.73
C PHE A 195 -18.37 14.37 -2.47
N GLY A 196 -18.79 14.92 -1.32
CA GLY A 196 -18.34 16.24 -0.88
C GLY A 196 -16.87 16.26 -0.43
N GLN A 197 -16.35 15.13 0.06
CA GLN A 197 -14.97 14.98 0.50
C GLN A 197 -14.47 13.56 0.21
N LEU A 198 -13.39 13.47 -0.56
CA LEU A 198 -12.58 12.27 -0.78
C LEU A 198 -11.13 12.62 -0.51
N HIS A 199 -10.36 11.67 0.02
CA HIS A 199 -8.92 11.84 0.17
C HIS A 199 -8.20 11.26 -1.03
N GLU A 200 -7.50 12.12 -1.75
CA GLU A 200 -6.61 11.75 -2.84
C GLU A 200 -5.25 11.36 -2.27
N TYR A 201 -4.77 10.16 -2.60
CA TYR A 201 -3.44 9.67 -2.31
C TYR A 201 -2.68 9.41 -3.62
N VAL A 202 -1.38 9.68 -3.61
CA VAL A 202 -0.47 9.45 -4.75
C VAL A 202 0.59 8.41 -4.41
N LEU A 203 1.03 7.65 -5.40
CA LEU A 203 2.11 6.68 -5.23
C LEU A 203 3.45 7.38 -5.04
N LYS A 204 4.22 6.89 -4.09
CA LYS A 204 5.63 7.20 -3.87
C LYS A 204 6.43 5.91 -3.88
N LEU A 205 7.45 5.87 -4.71
CA LEU A 205 8.39 4.76 -4.74
C LEU A 205 9.39 4.98 -3.61
N VAL A 206 9.39 4.12 -2.60
CA VAL A 206 10.34 4.21 -1.48
C VAL A 206 11.15 2.92 -1.43
N ASP A 207 12.45 3.07 -1.26
CA ASP A 207 13.36 1.94 -1.16
C ASP A 207 13.35 1.38 0.27
N PHE A 208 12.59 0.31 0.47
CA PHE A 208 12.38 -0.34 1.78
C PHE A 208 13.71 -0.71 2.47
N GLU A 209 14.73 -1.12 1.71
CA GLU A 209 16.04 -1.48 2.29
C GLU A 209 16.78 -0.26 2.85
N LYS A 210 16.55 0.92 2.29
CA LYS A 210 17.17 2.18 2.74
C LYS A 210 16.33 2.95 3.75
N CYS A 211 15.02 2.74 3.72
CA CYS A 211 14.08 3.37 4.65
C CYS A 211 13.04 2.35 5.13
N PRO A 212 13.42 1.43 6.06
CA PRO A 212 12.52 0.37 6.53
C PRO A 212 11.28 0.91 7.27
N GLU A 213 11.37 2.11 7.84
CA GLU A 213 10.26 2.78 8.53
C GLU A 213 9.10 3.13 7.59
N MET A 214 9.40 3.32 6.29
CA MET A 214 8.41 3.62 5.25
C MET A 214 7.40 4.69 5.69
N ASP A 215 7.89 5.76 6.31
CA ASP A 215 7.12 6.88 6.82
C ASP A 215 7.07 8.05 5.80
N GLU A 216 6.62 9.23 6.25
CA GLU A 216 6.56 10.43 5.40
C GLU A 216 7.94 11.05 5.12
N ASN A 217 8.94 10.76 5.96
CA ASN A 217 10.28 11.31 5.87
C ASN A 217 11.16 10.55 4.88
N CYS A 218 10.81 9.31 4.54
CA CYS A 218 11.53 8.54 3.55
C CYS A 218 11.61 9.28 2.19
N PRO A 219 12.78 9.36 1.55
CA PRO A 219 12.90 9.99 0.24
C PRO A 219 12.21 9.15 -0.85
N GLU A 220 11.59 9.83 -1.81
CA GLU A 220 11.10 9.18 -3.03
C GLU A 220 12.30 8.75 -3.88
N ALA A 221 12.36 7.46 -4.20
CA ALA A 221 13.33 6.89 -5.11
C ALA A 221 12.85 7.04 -6.55
N ASP A 222 13.77 7.39 -7.44
CA ASP A 222 13.51 7.46 -8.87
C ASP A 222 13.12 6.11 -9.49
N LYS A 223 13.70 5.03 -8.95
CA LYS A 223 13.48 3.66 -9.38
C LYS A 223 13.71 2.68 -8.23
N LEU A 224 13.01 1.55 -8.28
CA LEU A 224 13.15 0.46 -7.30
C LEU A 224 13.67 -0.79 -8.00
N ASP A 225 14.76 -1.37 -7.52
CA ASP A 225 15.26 -2.65 -8.03
C ASP A 225 14.36 -3.79 -7.58
N ILE A 226 13.76 -4.50 -8.52
CA ILE A 226 12.91 -5.67 -8.27
C ILE A 226 13.50 -6.96 -8.85
N THR A 227 14.79 -6.94 -9.18
CA THR A 227 15.48 -8.04 -9.82
C THR A 227 15.34 -9.32 -9.00
N LYS A 228 15.60 -9.29 -7.69
CA LYS A 228 15.48 -10.45 -6.80
C LYS A 228 14.08 -11.08 -6.85
N CYS A 229 13.04 -10.25 -6.81
CA CYS A 229 11.64 -10.70 -6.87
C CYS A 229 11.32 -11.41 -8.19
N LEU A 230 11.65 -10.76 -9.31
CA LEU A 230 11.35 -11.32 -10.63
C LEU A 230 12.24 -12.53 -10.95
N SER A 231 13.44 -12.59 -10.41
CA SER A 231 14.37 -13.72 -10.60
C SER A 231 13.76 -15.03 -10.13
N GLY A 232 13.22 -15.06 -8.90
CA GLY A 232 12.57 -16.24 -8.35
C GLY A 232 11.36 -16.72 -9.17
N ARG A 233 10.64 -15.81 -9.83
CA ARG A 233 9.49 -16.13 -10.68
C ARG A 233 9.88 -16.56 -12.10
N LEU A 234 10.91 -15.96 -12.66
CA LEU A 234 11.29 -16.13 -14.06
C LEU A 234 12.22 -17.32 -14.26
N ILE A 235 13.21 -17.51 -13.39
CA ILE A 235 14.41 -18.30 -13.70
C ILE A 235 14.99 -18.92 -12.42
N LEU A 236 14.91 -20.25 -12.30
CA LEU A 236 15.86 -21.04 -11.52
C LEU A 236 16.77 -21.77 -12.51
N ILE A 237 17.83 -21.12 -13.04
CA ILE A 237 18.87 -21.83 -13.80
C ILE A 237 19.84 -22.46 -12.79
N THR A 238 19.48 -23.62 -12.26
CA THR A 238 20.20 -24.32 -11.18
C THR A 238 21.32 -25.24 -11.67
N LYS A 239 21.61 -25.30 -12.97
CA LYS A 239 22.81 -25.99 -13.50
C LYS A 239 23.93 -25.08 -14.00
N MET A 240 23.69 -23.77 -14.11
CA MET A 240 24.73 -22.80 -14.54
C MET A 240 25.00 -21.71 -13.50
N ASN A 241 24.56 -21.85 -12.24
CA ASN A 241 24.67 -20.82 -11.19
C ASN A 241 24.33 -19.42 -11.68
N ALA A 242 23.29 -19.35 -12.52
CA ALA A 242 23.05 -18.21 -13.36
C ALA A 242 21.93 -17.37 -12.75
N GLU A 243 22.12 -16.90 -11.52
CA GLU A 243 21.27 -15.87 -10.93
C GLU A 243 21.29 -14.63 -11.80
N ILE A 244 20.18 -13.89 -11.82
CA ILE A 244 20.12 -12.64 -12.58
C ILE A 244 20.93 -11.61 -11.79
N PRO A 245 21.92 -10.95 -12.41
CA PRO A 245 22.71 -9.95 -11.71
C PRO A 245 21.78 -8.92 -11.08
N GLU A 246 22.02 -8.55 -9.83
CA GLU A 246 21.33 -7.44 -9.18
C GLU A 246 21.35 -6.18 -10.07
N GLU A 247 20.44 -5.24 -9.84
CA GLU A 247 20.31 -4.03 -10.65
C GLU A 247 20.03 -4.27 -12.14
N THR A 248 19.26 -5.32 -12.47
CA THR A 248 18.86 -5.61 -13.85
C THR A 248 17.46 -5.12 -14.17
N ILE A 249 16.48 -5.29 -13.28
CA ILE A 249 15.07 -4.95 -13.52
C ILE A 249 14.58 -3.96 -12.47
N PHE A 250 13.95 -2.88 -12.92
CA PHE A 250 13.51 -1.79 -12.05
C PHE A 250 12.07 -1.38 -12.32
N LEU A 251 11.41 -0.93 -11.25
CA LEU A 251 10.19 -0.14 -11.32
C LEU A 251 10.52 1.34 -11.43
N SER A 252 9.72 2.06 -12.22
CA SER A 252 9.62 3.52 -12.16
C SER A 252 8.17 3.93 -12.39
N LYS A 253 7.88 5.22 -12.26
CA LYS A 253 6.65 5.76 -12.83
C LYS A 253 6.72 5.75 -14.37
N PRO A 254 5.58 5.64 -15.08
CA PRO A 254 5.51 5.70 -16.53
C PRO A 254 6.26 6.91 -17.09
N HIS A 255 6.95 6.69 -18.21
CA HIS A 255 7.74 7.71 -18.90
C HIS A 255 8.76 8.42 -17.99
N PHE A 256 9.17 7.75 -16.91
CA PHE A 256 10.06 8.30 -15.88
C PHE A 256 9.54 9.60 -15.26
N TYR A 257 8.21 9.72 -15.10
CA TYR A 257 7.62 10.85 -14.39
C TYR A 257 8.20 10.98 -12.97
N GLY A 258 8.64 12.19 -12.61
CA GLY A 258 9.30 12.49 -11.33
C GLY A 258 10.80 12.16 -11.27
N HIS A 259 11.37 11.54 -12.31
CA HIS A 259 12.79 11.20 -12.37
C HIS A 259 13.63 12.39 -12.86
N ASN A 260 14.87 12.52 -12.37
CA ASN A 260 15.83 13.47 -12.93
C ASN A 260 16.12 13.15 -14.42
N SER A 261 15.86 14.12 -15.31
CA SER A 261 15.88 13.93 -16.77
C SER A 261 17.22 13.42 -17.33
N SER A 262 18.33 13.66 -16.64
CA SER A 262 19.67 13.24 -17.04
C SER A 262 19.91 11.71 -17.01
N SER A 263 19.02 10.94 -16.37
CA SER A 263 19.19 9.49 -16.19
C SER A 263 18.53 8.65 -17.30
N THR A 264 17.73 9.29 -18.16
CA THR A 264 16.92 8.61 -19.18
C THR A 264 17.57 8.74 -20.55
N ASN A 265 17.57 7.65 -21.32
CA ASN A 265 18.17 7.61 -22.66
C ASN A 265 17.12 7.87 -23.77
N VAL A 266 15.90 8.26 -23.40
CA VAL A 266 14.74 8.36 -24.28
C VAL A 266 14.00 9.66 -23.98
N ASN A 267 13.65 10.40 -25.03
CA ASN A 267 12.95 11.68 -24.90
C ASN A 267 11.44 11.46 -24.68
N PHE A 268 11.05 11.12 -23.46
CA PHE A 268 9.64 11.05 -23.08
C PHE A 268 9.08 12.41 -22.69
N LYS A 269 7.75 12.54 -22.75
CA LYS A 269 6.99 13.68 -22.24
C LYS A 269 6.23 13.26 -20.98
N PRO A 270 6.88 13.21 -19.81
CA PRO A 270 6.21 12.89 -18.56
C PRO A 270 5.16 13.95 -18.23
N ASP A 271 4.05 13.51 -17.66
CA ASP A 271 2.84 14.30 -17.40
C ASP A 271 2.13 13.73 -16.16
N PHE A 272 1.69 14.59 -15.26
CA PHE A 272 1.08 14.18 -14.00
C PHE A 272 -0.22 13.38 -14.24
N HIS A 273 -1.12 13.89 -15.08
CA HIS A 273 -2.44 13.28 -15.28
C HIS A 273 -2.38 11.93 -15.98
N GLN A 274 -1.36 11.71 -16.81
CA GLN A 274 -1.16 10.47 -17.56
C GLN A 274 -0.25 9.46 -16.87
N HIS A 275 0.66 9.90 -16.00
CA HIS A 275 1.73 9.03 -15.50
C HIS A 275 1.83 8.95 -13.97
N GLU A 276 1.05 9.72 -13.21
CA GLU A 276 0.93 9.50 -11.77
C GLU A 276 -0.10 8.39 -11.46
N SER A 277 0.13 7.69 -10.34
CA SER A 277 -0.86 6.79 -9.76
C SER A 277 -1.64 7.49 -8.65
N THR A 278 -2.96 7.37 -8.68
CA THR A 278 -3.86 8.07 -7.74
C THR A 278 -4.89 7.12 -7.17
N ILE A 279 -5.20 7.25 -5.89
CA ILE A 279 -6.32 6.57 -5.25
C ILE A 279 -7.18 7.59 -4.49
N TYR A 280 -8.49 7.53 -4.69
CA TYR A 280 -9.46 8.38 -4.01
C TYR A 280 -10.22 7.55 -2.99
N PHE A 281 -10.04 7.86 -1.71
CA PHE A 281 -10.71 7.15 -0.63
C PHE A 281 -11.90 7.93 -0.09
N GLU A 282 -12.99 7.22 0.16
CA GLU A 282 -14.05 7.71 1.04
C GLU A 282 -13.50 7.71 2.48
N PRO A 283 -13.50 8.85 3.19
CA PRO A 283 -12.74 8.98 4.44
C PRO A 283 -13.21 8.09 5.60
N LEU A 284 -14.51 7.90 5.77
CA LEU A 284 -15.06 7.23 6.96
C LEU A 284 -14.87 5.72 6.91
N THR A 285 -14.99 5.14 5.72
CA THR A 285 -14.89 3.70 5.51
C THR A 285 -13.51 3.27 5.02
N GLY A 286 -12.74 4.20 4.44
CA GLY A 286 -11.49 3.89 3.73
C GLY A 286 -11.73 3.25 2.37
N THR A 287 -12.95 3.24 1.86
CA THR A 287 -13.27 2.53 0.61
C THR A 287 -12.71 3.30 -0.59
N PRO A 288 -11.91 2.68 -1.48
CA PRO A 288 -11.46 3.34 -2.70
C PRO A 288 -12.63 3.51 -3.67
N VAL A 289 -12.95 4.76 -4.00
CA VAL A 289 -13.97 5.12 -4.99
C VAL A 289 -13.44 4.94 -6.41
N ARG A 290 -12.17 5.34 -6.59
CA ARG A 290 -11.39 5.15 -7.81
C ARG A 290 -9.94 4.91 -7.42
N ALA A 291 -9.31 3.91 -8.03
CA ALA A 291 -7.89 3.65 -7.87
C ALA A 291 -7.26 3.46 -9.25
N GLN A 292 -6.17 4.14 -9.50
CA GLN A 292 -5.42 4.05 -10.76
C GLN A 292 -3.95 3.85 -10.42
N LEU A 293 -3.47 2.62 -10.61
CA LEU A 293 -2.07 2.26 -10.42
C LEU A 293 -1.39 2.25 -11.79
N ARG A 294 -0.41 3.12 -11.96
CA ARG A 294 0.42 3.20 -13.15
C ARG A 294 1.89 3.01 -12.81
N ILE A 295 2.49 1.99 -13.41
CA ILE A 295 3.88 1.63 -13.10
C ILE A 295 4.59 1.13 -14.34
N GLN A 296 5.89 1.40 -14.43
CA GLN A 296 6.73 1.04 -15.56
C GLN A 296 7.81 0.06 -15.14
N LEU A 297 7.94 -1.00 -15.92
CA LEU A 297 9.05 -1.94 -15.84
C LEU A 297 10.15 -1.50 -16.79
N ASN A 298 11.36 -1.50 -16.27
CA ASN A 298 12.56 -1.06 -16.98
C ASN A 298 13.68 -2.07 -16.75
N THR A 299 14.68 -2.04 -17.62
CA THR A 299 15.88 -2.84 -17.43
C THR A 299 17.16 -2.05 -17.68
N ASN A 300 18.18 -2.35 -16.90
CA ASN A 300 19.55 -2.01 -17.23
C ASN A 300 20.08 -3.06 -18.22
N ALA A 301 20.19 -2.67 -19.49
CA ALA A 301 20.68 -3.55 -20.55
C ALA A 301 22.05 -3.10 -21.03
N TRP A 302 22.97 -4.06 -21.21
CA TRP A 302 24.13 -3.85 -22.06
C TRP A 302 23.71 -3.99 -23.51
N ILE A 303 23.70 -2.87 -24.23
CA ILE A 303 23.34 -2.84 -25.65
C ILE A 303 24.62 -2.74 -26.47
N ASP A 304 24.86 -3.74 -27.31
CA ASP A 304 25.94 -3.71 -28.28
C ASP A 304 25.68 -2.60 -29.31
N ARG A 305 26.75 -1.94 -29.76
CA ARG A 305 26.63 -1.03 -30.90
C ARG A 305 26.18 -1.85 -32.12
N LEU A 306 25.21 -1.33 -32.85
CA LEU A 306 24.69 -1.93 -34.07
C LEU A 306 25.63 -1.59 -35.22
N LYS A 307 25.82 -2.53 -36.15
CA LYS A 307 26.56 -2.25 -37.38
C LYS A 307 25.75 -1.26 -38.22
N LEU A 308 26.41 -0.19 -38.68
CA LEU A 308 25.84 0.76 -39.63
C LEU A 308 26.17 0.30 -41.05
N ASN A 309 25.28 0.59 -41.98
CA ASN A 309 25.53 0.48 -43.41
C ASN A 309 26.58 1.52 -43.84
N ALA A 310 27.14 1.34 -45.05
CA ALA A 310 28.17 2.24 -45.59
C ALA A 310 27.69 3.70 -45.76
N ASP A 311 26.38 3.91 -45.87
CA ASP A 311 25.72 5.22 -45.94
C ASP A 311 25.39 5.82 -44.55
N GLY A 312 25.79 5.14 -43.47
CA GLY A 312 25.51 5.53 -42.09
C GLY A 312 24.08 5.20 -41.63
N SER A 313 23.26 4.56 -42.47
CA SER A 313 21.92 4.13 -42.10
C SER A 313 21.94 2.84 -41.27
N THR A 314 20.88 2.61 -40.51
CA THR A 314 20.58 1.30 -39.91
C THR A 314 19.44 0.66 -40.68
N GLU A 315 19.59 -0.59 -41.14
CA GLU A 315 18.44 -1.41 -41.52
C GLU A 315 17.45 -1.56 -40.35
N PHE A 316 16.21 -2.01 -40.65
CA PHE A 316 15.22 -2.31 -39.63
C PHE A 316 15.79 -3.26 -38.56
N LEU A 317 15.46 -3.02 -37.28
CA LEU A 317 16.05 -3.68 -36.09
C LEU A 317 16.15 -5.21 -36.16
N HIS A 318 15.30 -5.86 -36.96
CA HIS A 318 15.30 -7.30 -37.21
C HIS A 318 16.58 -7.83 -37.87
N TYR A 319 17.25 -7.02 -38.71
CA TYR A 319 18.44 -7.42 -39.47
C TYR A 319 19.76 -6.88 -38.89
N LEU A 320 19.68 -6.07 -37.83
CA LEU A 320 20.86 -5.44 -37.25
C LEU A 320 21.72 -6.45 -36.49
N SER A 321 22.91 -6.70 -37.04
CA SER A 321 23.93 -7.49 -36.38
C SER A 321 24.72 -6.63 -35.37
N PRO A 322 25.01 -7.14 -34.17
CA PRO A 322 25.85 -6.45 -33.20
C PRO A 322 27.28 -6.33 -33.75
N THR A 323 27.95 -5.23 -33.45
CA THR A 323 29.38 -5.07 -33.73
C THR A 323 30.25 -6.02 -32.90
N ARG A 324 29.74 -6.49 -31.75
CA ARG A 324 30.46 -7.34 -30.77
C ARG A 324 31.76 -6.74 -30.22
N THR A 325 31.92 -5.41 -30.30
CA THR A 325 33.14 -4.72 -29.90
C THR A 325 33.07 -4.17 -28.48
N ARG A 326 32.03 -3.39 -28.16
CA ARG A 326 31.82 -2.81 -26.84
C ARG A 326 30.35 -2.38 -26.65
N ALA A 327 29.69 -2.98 -25.66
CA ALA A 327 28.36 -2.56 -25.27
C ALA A 327 28.38 -1.29 -24.40
N VAL A 328 27.24 -0.59 -24.41
CA VAL A 328 26.94 0.51 -23.50
C VAL A 328 25.79 0.09 -22.58
N ARG A 329 25.96 0.30 -21.28
CA ARG A 329 24.88 0.08 -20.30
C ARG A 329 23.85 1.19 -20.48
N ARG A 330 22.59 0.82 -20.72
CA ARG A 330 21.47 1.73 -20.91
C ARG A 330 20.33 1.33 -19.99
N PHE A 331 19.65 2.32 -19.45
CA PHE A 331 18.38 2.13 -18.77
C PHE A 331 17.27 2.24 -19.80
N VAL A 332 16.56 1.14 -20.03
CA VAL A 332 15.63 0.94 -21.15
C VAL A 332 14.24 0.64 -20.59
N PRO A 333 13.22 1.41 -20.97
CA PRO A 333 11.83 1.09 -20.63
C PRO A 333 11.37 -0.14 -21.40
N MET A 334 10.63 -1.04 -20.75
CA MET A 334 10.11 -2.25 -21.37
C MET A 334 8.61 -2.12 -21.65
N VAL A 335 7.85 -1.88 -20.59
CA VAL A 335 6.39 -1.78 -20.62
C VAL A 335 5.94 -0.97 -19.41
N TRP A 336 4.84 -0.25 -19.54
CA TRP A 336 4.12 0.31 -18.41
C TRP A 336 2.67 -0.19 -18.42
N ILE A 337 2.10 -0.29 -17.23
CA ILE A 337 0.78 -0.87 -16.99
C ILE A 337 -0.08 0.21 -16.37
N ASP A 338 -1.31 0.36 -16.86
CA ASP A 338 -2.38 1.16 -16.25
C ASP A 338 -3.45 0.21 -15.70
N GLN A 339 -3.52 0.09 -14.37
CA GLN A 339 -4.56 -0.67 -13.70
C GLN A 339 -5.56 0.30 -13.08
N LEU A 340 -6.74 0.38 -13.68
CA LEU A 340 -7.84 1.23 -13.26
C LEU A 340 -8.95 0.41 -12.59
N ILE A 341 -9.39 0.89 -11.43
CA ILE A 341 -10.57 0.41 -10.71
C ILE A 341 -11.50 1.60 -10.51
N ASN A 342 -12.73 1.46 -11.00
CA ASN A 342 -13.82 2.40 -10.74
C ASN A 342 -14.99 1.63 -10.13
N LEU A 343 -15.62 2.21 -9.10
CA LEU A 343 -16.89 1.69 -8.63
C LEU A 343 -17.98 1.94 -9.67
N ASN A 344 -18.73 0.88 -10.00
CA ASN A 344 -19.94 0.98 -10.82
C ASN A 344 -21.01 1.84 -10.13
N HIS A 345 -21.97 2.35 -10.90
CA HIS A 345 -23.02 3.24 -10.41
C HIS A 345 -23.76 2.72 -9.17
N GLU A 346 -24.12 1.44 -9.14
CA GLU A 346 -24.87 0.86 -8.02
C GLU A 346 -24.06 0.85 -6.70
N PRO A 347 -22.87 0.22 -6.61
CA PRO A 347 -22.06 0.26 -5.39
C PRO A 347 -21.64 1.68 -5.02
N LEU A 348 -21.37 2.55 -6.01
CA LEU A 348 -21.05 3.96 -5.78
C LEU A 348 -22.21 4.67 -5.06
N ASN A 349 -23.44 4.53 -5.54
CA ASN A 349 -24.63 5.15 -4.95
C ASN A 349 -24.95 4.59 -3.55
N ARG A 350 -24.67 3.30 -3.32
CA ARG A 350 -24.78 2.69 -1.97
C ARG A 350 -23.74 3.29 -1.02
N LEU A 351 -22.49 3.42 -1.47
CA LEU A 351 -21.40 4.01 -0.69
C LEU A 351 -21.66 5.49 -0.39
N GLN A 352 -22.14 6.28 -1.36
CA GLN A 352 -22.50 7.68 -1.14
C GLN A 352 -23.56 7.84 -0.06
N ARG A 353 -24.65 7.04 -0.12
CA ARG A 353 -25.69 7.05 0.92
C ARG A 353 -25.15 6.64 2.28
N ALA A 354 -24.34 5.58 2.34
CA ALA A 354 -23.72 5.14 3.58
C ALA A 354 -22.78 6.21 4.17
N SER A 355 -21.92 6.80 3.35
CA SER A 355 -20.99 7.87 3.76
C SER A 355 -21.75 9.09 4.29
N TYR A 356 -22.83 9.51 3.61
CA TYR A 356 -23.67 10.61 4.08
C TYR A 356 -24.32 10.31 5.44
N MET A 357 -24.88 9.12 5.62
CA MET A 357 -25.50 8.72 6.88
C MET A 357 -24.46 8.62 8.00
N LEU A 358 -23.32 7.96 7.76
CA LEU A 358 -22.22 7.85 8.71
C LEU A 358 -21.67 9.22 9.09
N GLY A 359 -21.55 10.14 8.14
CA GLY A 359 -21.12 11.52 8.40
C GLY A 359 -22.09 12.27 9.33
N LYS A 360 -23.40 12.13 9.11
CA LYS A 360 -24.41 12.71 10.02
C LYS A 360 -24.37 12.08 11.41
N PHE A 361 -24.29 10.76 11.50
CA PHE A 361 -24.17 10.08 12.80
C PHE A 361 -22.90 10.49 13.53
N HIS A 362 -21.77 10.58 12.82
CA HIS A 362 -20.52 11.04 13.38
C HIS A 362 -20.66 12.46 13.94
N TYR A 363 -21.25 13.38 13.18
CA TYR A 363 -21.49 14.75 13.62
C TYR A 363 -22.38 14.83 14.87
N VAL A 364 -23.52 14.12 14.87
CA VAL A 364 -24.43 14.07 16.04
C VAL A 364 -23.73 13.48 17.25
N HIS A 365 -22.97 12.40 17.08
CA HIS A 365 -22.22 11.78 18.17
C HIS A 365 -21.15 12.71 18.75
N GLN A 366 -20.46 13.50 17.93
CA GLN A 366 -19.51 14.51 18.41
C GLN A 366 -20.20 15.62 19.21
N LEU A 367 -21.39 16.06 18.78
CA LEU A 367 -22.18 17.03 19.55
C LEU A 367 -22.65 16.46 20.89
N LEU A 368 -23.09 15.20 20.92
CA LEU A 368 -23.46 14.53 22.16
C LEU A 368 -22.26 14.43 23.12
N LYS A 369 -21.07 14.04 22.63
CA LYS A 369 -19.84 14.01 23.44
C LYS A 369 -19.52 15.37 24.05
N LEU A 370 -19.59 16.44 23.26
CA LEU A 370 -19.37 17.79 23.76
C LEU A 370 -20.41 18.15 24.84
N GLY A 371 -21.68 17.80 24.63
CA GLY A 371 -22.74 17.97 25.62
C GLY A 371 -22.47 17.23 26.94
N TYR A 372 -21.99 15.98 26.88
CA TYR A 372 -21.60 15.21 28.06
C TYR A 372 -20.44 15.85 28.82
N ILE A 373 -19.42 16.37 28.11
CA ILE A 373 -18.28 17.07 28.73
C ILE A 373 -18.77 18.33 29.46
N ILE A 374 -19.61 19.14 28.81
CA ILE A 374 -20.18 20.35 29.41
C ILE A 374 -21.00 19.98 30.66
N PHE A 375 -21.85 18.96 30.57
CA PHE A 375 -22.65 18.48 31.69
C PHE A 375 -21.76 18.01 32.86
N ALA A 376 -20.71 17.24 32.59
CA ALA A 376 -19.76 16.79 33.60
C ALA A 376 -19.02 17.96 34.27
N CYS A 377 -18.62 18.97 33.50
CA CYS A 377 -18.00 20.20 34.04
C CYS A 377 -18.98 20.97 34.95
N LEU A 378 -20.24 21.13 34.52
CA LEU A 378 -21.27 21.79 35.34
C LEU A 378 -21.55 21.01 36.64
N LEU A 379 -21.56 19.68 36.59
CA LEU A 379 -21.74 18.83 37.75
C LEU A 379 -20.54 18.90 38.70
N LEU A 380 -19.31 19.00 38.19
CA LEU A 380 -18.14 19.27 39.01
C LEU A 380 -18.20 20.65 39.68
N ILE A 381 -18.61 21.69 38.95
CA ILE A 381 -18.77 23.05 39.50
C ILE A 381 -19.84 23.07 40.59
N SER A 382 -20.98 22.39 40.39
CA SER A 382 -22.04 22.34 41.39
C SER A 382 -21.59 21.61 42.66
N ILE A 383 -20.83 20.51 42.53
CA ILE A 383 -20.22 19.82 43.68
C ILE A 383 -19.28 20.75 44.44
N VAL A 384 -18.40 21.50 43.75
CA VAL A 384 -17.48 22.45 44.40
C VAL A 384 -18.26 23.55 45.15
N ILE A 385 -19.31 24.10 44.55
CA ILE A 385 -20.18 25.10 45.19
C ILE A 385 -20.85 24.52 46.45
N VAL A 386 -21.37 23.28 46.39
CA VAL A 386 -21.99 22.63 47.55
C VAL A 386 -20.98 22.39 48.67
N ILE A 387 -19.75 21.98 48.33
CA ILE A 387 -18.66 21.80 49.31
C ILE A 387 -18.31 23.14 49.96
N GLU A 388 -18.13 24.21 49.18
CA GLU A 388 -17.87 25.56 49.71
C GLU A 388 -19.00 26.05 50.62
N LEU A 389 -20.26 25.90 50.20
CA LEU A 389 -21.42 26.24 51.03
C LEU A 389 -21.45 25.43 52.34
N PHE A 390 -21.11 24.15 52.28
CA PHE A 390 -21.02 23.30 53.47
C PHE A 390 -19.89 23.75 54.41
N LEU A 391 -18.71 24.08 53.87
CA LEU A 391 -17.58 24.59 54.64
C LEU A 391 -17.89 25.96 55.27
N LEU A 392 -18.54 26.86 54.54
CA LEU A 392 -19.01 28.16 55.04
C LEU A 392 -20.03 28.00 56.16
N ASN A 393 -21.00 27.09 56.00
CA ASN A 393 -21.99 26.83 57.04
C ASN A 393 -21.35 26.23 58.30
N ARG A 394 -20.36 25.32 58.15
CA ARG A 394 -19.57 24.80 59.27
C ARG A 394 -18.80 25.90 60.00
N ARG A 395 -18.14 26.82 59.27
CA ARG A 395 -17.48 28.01 59.84
C ARG A 395 -18.46 28.89 60.61
N ASN A 396 -19.63 29.17 60.04
CA ASN A 396 -20.66 29.98 60.71
C ASN A 396 -21.20 29.32 61.98
N LYS A 397 -21.34 27.99 62.00
CA LYS A 397 -21.75 27.26 63.20
C LYS A 397 -20.70 27.34 64.31
N MET A 398 -19.41 27.13 63.97
CA MET A 398 -18.32 27.29 64.95
C MET A 398 -18.21 28.73 65.49
N ASN A 399 -18.44 29.75 64.66
CA ASN A 399 -18.43 31.15 65.13
C ASN A 399 -19.61 31.46 66.07
N LYS A 400 -20.77 30.82 65.91
CA LYS A 400 -21.91 30.96 66.84
C LYS A 400 -21.66 30.27 68.18
N ASP A 401 -21.02 29.10 68.17
CA ASP A 401 -20.67 28.37 69.40
C ASP A 401 -19.59 29.09 70.23
N VAL A 402 -18.73 29.90 69.60
CA VAL A 402 -17.75 30.78 70.29
C VAL A 402 -18.42 32.02 70.92
N LEU A 403 -19.51 32.54 70.34
CA LEU A 403 -20.26 33.68 70.89
C LEU A 403 -21.25 33.28 72.00
N TYR A 404 -21.50 32.00 72.21
CA TYR A 404 -22.42 31.46 73.23
C TYR A 404 -21.64 30.70 74.33
N GLN A 405 -20.66 31.35 74.95
CA GLN A 405 -20.18 30.91 76.27
C GLN A 405 -20.87 31.75 77.36
N PRO A 406 -21.70 31.14 78.24
CA PRO A 406 -22.25 31.84 79.39
C PRO A 406 -21.14 32.08 80.43
N SER A 407 -21.11 33.28 81.03
CA SER A 407 -20.15 33.66 82.06
C SER A 407 -20.32 32.79 83.31
N LYS A 408 -19.18 32.34 83.85
CA LYS A 408 -19.02 31.40 84.98
C LYS A 408 -19.38 31.93 86.38
N ASP A 409 -20.32 32.88 86.49
CA ASP A 409 -20.58 33.60 87.76
C ASP A 409 -21.94 33.33 88.42
N GLN A 410 -22.73 32.33 88.00
CA GLN A 410 -24.07 32.09 88.58
C GLN A 410 -24.34 30.70 89.18
N GLU A 411 -23.32 29.86 89.41
CA GLU A 411 -23.54 28.51 90.00
C GLU A 411 -22.82 28.35 91.34
N LYS A 412 -23.14 29.23 92.30
CA LYS A 412 -22.87 29.04 93.73
C LYS A 412 -23.99 29.67 94.57
N GLU A 413 -25.20 29.13 94.47
CA GLU A 413 -26.16 29.20 95.57
C GLU A 413 -27.20 28.08 95.42
N LEU A 414 -27.63 27.54 96.56
CA LEU A 414 -28.62 26.47 96.76
C LEU A 414 -28.17 25.02 96.54
N LEU A 415 -27.45 24.50 97.54
CA LEU A 415 -27.59 23.10 97.99
C LEU A 415 -28.20 23.11 99.39
N SER A 416 -29.48 22.73 99.50
CA SER A 416 -30.04 22.16 100.74
C SER A 416 -31.19 21.20 100.39
N PRO A 417 -31.19 19.94 100.89
CA PRO A 417 -32.14 18.93 100.44
C PRO A 417 -33.25 18.67 101.47
N THR A 418 -34.50 18.52 101.04
CA THR A 418 -35.49 17.77 101.84
C THR A 418 -36.63 17.16 101.03
N LYS A 419 -36.62 15.82 101.04
CA LYS A 419 -37.70 14.83 101.21
C LYS A 419 -38.90 14.72 100.24
N ALA A 420 -39.06 13.48 99.82
CA ALA A 420 -40.17 12.81 99.14
C ALA A 420 -41.53 12.85 99.85
N SER A 421 -42.62 12.77 99.07
CA SER A 421 -43.70 11.77 99.24
C SER A 421 -44.66 11.69 98.03
N THR A 422 -44.77 10.48 97.46
CA THR A 422 -45.98 9.75 96.99
C THR A 422 -47.30 10.43 96.57
N MET A 423 -47.85 9.88 95.47
CA MET A 423 -49.27 9.58 95.12
C MET A 423 -50.26 10.77 95.07
N THR A 424 -51.14 10.92 94.08
CA THR A 424 -52.20 9.98 93.67
C THR A 424 -52.84 10.45 92.34
N THR A 425 -53.47 9.51 91.64
CA THR A 425 -54.32 9.60 90.44
C THR A 425 -55.55 10.52 90.57
N ALA A 426 -55.94 11.13 89.45
CA ALA A 426 -57.32 11.17 88.93
C ALA A 426 -57.27 11.42 87.41
#